data_AF-A0AAV1LS84-F1
#
_entry.id   AF-A0AAV1LS84-F1
#
_cell.length_a   1.000
_cell.length_b   1.000
_cell.length_c   1.000
_cell.angle_alpha   90.00
_cell.angle_beta   90.00
_cell.angle_gamma   90.00
#
_symmetry.space_group_name_H-M   'P 1'
#
loop_
_entity.id
_entity.type
_entity.pdbx_description
1 polymer ?
#
loop_
_entity_poly.entity_id
_entity_poly.type
_entity_poly.pdbx_seq_one_letter_code
_entity_poly.pdbx_strand_id
1 'polypeptide(L)'
;MDTNGSKEREVMTEFLSLYCNLLCLWDIGSDLYKDRNKKMQAWELLKDKLQEIEPEANIAATKKKIEHMRSAFKREYKKVKESKRTGAGANDVHVPNLWYYNLLLPIFNKKDEQSRCGVDTLSSDEVST
;
A
#
# COMPACT_ATOMS: atom_id res chain seq x y z
N MET A 1 32.22 -10.67 -4.37
CA MET A 1 31.03 -11.42 -3.92
C MET A 1 30.02 -10.38 -3.47
N ASP A 2 29.08 -10.05 -4.35
CA ASP A 2 28.18 -8.91 -4.23
C ASP A 2 27.06 -9.19 -3.21
N THR A 3 27.36 -8.95 -1.94
CA THR A 3 26.43 -9.10 -0.80
C THR A 3 25.40 -7.96 -0.71
N ASN A 4 25.52 -6.93 -1.55
CA ASN A 4 24.71 -5.70 -1.46
C ASN A 4 23.22 -5.91 -1.79
N GLY A 5 22.91 -6.75 -2.80
CA GLY A 5 21.53 -6.95 -3.25
C GLY A 5 20.63 -7.72 -2.26
N SER A 6 21.21 -8.60 -1.43
CA SER A 6 20.45 -9.36 -0.43
C SER A 6 20.12 -8.51 0.80
N LYS A 7 21.09 -7.70 1.26
CA LYS A 7 20.91 -6.77 2.39
C LYS A 7 19.83 -5.73 2.10
N GLU A 8 19.87 -5.15 0.89
CA GLU A 8 18.87 -4.15 0.49
C GLU A 8 17.46 -4.74 0.51
N ARG A 9 17.29 -5.97 0.00
CA ARG A 9 15.98 -6.64 0.00
C ARG A 9 15.46 -6.90 1.41
N GLU A 10 16.32 -7.33 2.32
CA GLU A 10 15.95 -7.58 3.73
C GLU A 10 15.51 -6.29 4.42
N VAL A 11 16.32 -5.23 4.34
CA VAL A 11 15.99 -3.91 4.91
C VAL A 11 14.70 -3.36 4.30
N MET A 12 14.52 -3.47 2.99
CA MET A 12 13.28 -3.03 2.33
C MET A 12 12.06 -3.85 2.76
N THR A 13 12.24 -5.14 3.06
CA THR A 13 11.16 -6.01 3.57
C THR A 13 10.73 -5.54 4.95
N GLU A 14 11.69 -5.30 5.84
CA GLU A 14 11.43 -4.77 7.18
C GLU A 14 10.83 -3.36 7.13
N PHE A 15 11.34 -2.50 6.26
CA PHE A 15 10.84 -1.14 6.03
C PHE A 15 9.35 -1.15 5.65
N LEU A 16 8.97 -2.01 4.72
CA LEU A 16 7.57 -2.17 4.32
C LEU A 16 6.73 -2.79 5.44
N SER A 17 7.25 -3.82 6.11
CA SER A 17 6.55 -4.43 7.24
C SER A 17 6.29 -3.43 8.37
N LEU A 18 7.25 -2.56 8.67
CA LEU A 18 7.09 -1.46 9.62
C LEU A 18 6.00 -0.49 9.15
N TYR A 19 6.05 -0.06 7.89
CA TYR A 19 5.01 0.80 7.32
C TYR A 19 3.61 0.15 7.45
N CYS A 20 3.49 -1.16 7.23
CA CYS A 20 2.24 -1.88 7.40
C CYS A 20 1.71 -1.86 8.83
N ASN A 21 2.60 -1.94 9.83
CA ASN A 21 2.22 -1.91 11.25
C ASN A 21 1.92 -0.50 11.78
N LEU A 22 2.39 0.55 11.09
CA LEU A 22 2.22 1.94 11.51
C LEU A 22 0.84 2.49 11.07
N LEU A 23 -0.21 2.08 11.78
CA LEU A 23 -1.61 2.49 11.54
C LEU A 23 -1.78 4.02 11.47
N CYS A 24 -0.99 4.78 12.23
CA CYS A 24 -1.00 6.25 12.21
C CYS A 24 -0.70 6.85 10.82
N LEU A 25 -0.08 6.10 9.91
CA LEU A 25 0.28 6.59 8.57
C LEU A 25 -0.79 6.34 7.52
N TRP A 26 -1.57 5.25 7.64
CA TRP A 26 -2.42 4.78 6.55
C TRP A 26 -3.86 4.45 6.95
N ASP A 27 -4.14 4.17 8.23
CA ASP A 27 -5.47 3.79 8.69
C ASP A 27 -6.26 5.01 9.18
N ILE A 28 -7.09 5.56 8.30
CA ILE A 28 -7.92 6.74 8.59
C ILE A 28 -8.92 6.46 9.73
N GLY A 29 -9.32 5.20 9.92
CA GLY A 29 -10.24 4.78 10.98
C GLY A 29 -9.59 4.66 12.36
N SER A 30 -8.27 4.72 12.46
CA SER A 30 -7.57 4.65 13.75
C SER A 30 -7.44 6.04 14.38
N ASP A 31 -7.64 6.15 15.69
CA ASP A 31 -7.38 7.40 16.42
C ASP A 31 -5.92 7.85 16.33
N LEU A 32 -5.01 6.90 16.13
CA LEU A 32 -3.59 7.16 15.91
C LEU A 32 -3.33 7.98 14.64
N TYR A 33 -4.24 7.97 13.66
CA TYR A 33 -4.11 8.79 12.45
C TYR A 33 -4.31 10.29 12.74
N LYS A 34 -5.02 10.65 13.81
CA LYS A 34 -5.22 12.05 14.20
C LYS A 34 -4.02 12.61 14.98
N ASP A 35 -3.21 11.73 15.56
CA ASP A 35 -2.05 12.10 16.35
C ASP A 35 -0.84 12.49 15.48
N ARG A 36 -0.50 13.78 15.49
CA ARG A 36 0.63 14.34 14.74
C ARG A 36 1.99 13.86 15.28
N ASN A 37 2.11 13.65 16.59
CA ASN A 37 3.35 13.20 17.22
C ASN A 37 3.62 11.74 16.84
N LYS A 38 2.59 10.89 16.88
CA LYS A 38 2.71 9.49 16.43
C LYS A 38 3.06 9.39 14.94
N LYS A 39 2.50 10.27 14.10
CA LYS A 39 2.89 10.37 12.69
C LYS A 39 4.36 10.75 12.52
N MET A 40 4.84 11.73 13.26
CA MET A 40 6.24 12.15 13.20
C MET A 40 7.17 11.00 13.61
N GLN A 41 6.91 10.37 14.76
CA GLN A 41 7.68 9.21 15.24
C GLN A 41 7.69 8.05 14.22
N ALA A 42 6.54 7.77 13.61
CA ALA A 42 6.43 6.74 12.57
C ALA A 42 7.29 7.05 11.34
N TRP A 43 7.34 8.32 10.92
CA TRP A 43 8.21 8.75 9.82
C TRP A 43 9.69 8.70 10.18
N GLU A 44 10.05 9.02 11.42
CA GLU A 44 11.42 8.90 11.92
C GLU A 44 11.89 7.45 11.94
N LEU A 45 11.07 6.52 12.47
CA LEU A 45 11.38 5.09 12.47
C LEU A 45 11.59 4.54 11.05
N LEU A 46 10.74 4.95 10.10
CA LEU A 46 10.91 4.56 8.70
C LEU A 46 12.18 5.14 8.09
N LYS A 47 12.49 6.40 8.40
CA LYS A 47 13.71 7.05 7.93
C LYS A 47 14.95 6.33 8.49
N ASP A 48 14.99 6.03 9.78
CA ASP A 48 16.11 5.33 10.42
C ASP A 48 16.36 3.96 9.75
N LYS A 49 15.28 3.22 9.45
CA LYS A 49 15.38 1.95 8.71
C LYS A 49 15.88 2.15 7.29
N LEU A 50 15.43 3.19 6.59
CA LEU A 50 15.91 3.51 5.23
C LEU A 50 17.39 3.93 5.22
N GLN A 51 17.87 4.57 6.28
CA GLN A 51 19.27 4.97 6.42
C GLN A 51 20.25 3.79 6.52
N GLU A 52 19.78 2.58 6.80
CA GLU A 52 20.62 1.36 6.73
C GLU A 52 21.11 1.04 5.31
N ILE A 53 20.39 1.49 4.28
CA ILE A 53 20.75 1.30 2.86
C ILE A 53 21.05 2.61 2.14
N GLU A 54 20.41 3.71 2.55
CA GLU A 54 20.56 5.04 1.98
C GLU A 54 20.88 6.02 3.13
N PRO A 55 22.14 6.14 3.58
CA PRO A 55 22.49 6.90 4.79
C PRO A 55 22.11 8.40 4.72
N GLU A 56 22.03 8.98 3.51
CA GLU A 56 21.59 10.36 3.28
C GLU A 56 20.07 10.53 3.24
N ALA A 57 19.30 9.45 3.43
CA ALA A 57 17.85 9.50 3.40
C ALA A 57 17.30 10.40 4.52
N ASN A 58 16.48 11.35 4.11
CA ASN A 58 15.68 12.18 5.01
C ASN A 58 14.20 11.76 4.98
N ILE A 59 13.38 12.37 5.82
CA ILE A 59 11.93 12.05 5.89
C ILE A 59 11.25 12.28 4.53
N ALA A 60 11.68 13.28 3.75
CA ALA A 60 11.11 13.56 2.44
C ALA A 60 11.45 12.45 1.42
N ALA A 61 12.71 11.97 1.42
CA ALA A 61 13.15 10.83 0.63
C ALA A 61 12.39 9.56 1.02
N THR A 62 12.21 9.34 2.32
CA THR A 62 11.45 8.21 2.88
C THR A 62 10.00 8.21 2.38
N LYS A 63 9.32 9.38 2.47
CA LYS A 63 7.97 9.56 1.92
C LYS A 63 7.91 9.29 0.43
N LYS A 64 8.87 9.82 -0.33
CA LYS A 64 8.96 9.64 -1.78
C LYS A 64 9.18 8.17 -2.16
N LYS A 65 10.02 7.45 -1.41
CA LYS A 65 10.26 6.00 -1.60
C LYS A 65 8.96 5.21 -1.42
N ILE A 66 8.23 5.46 -0.33
CA ILE A 66 6.93 4.83 -0.09
C ILE A 66 5.94 5.17 -1.20
N GLU A 67 5.87 6.43 -1.61
CA GLU A 67 4.96 6.85 -2.68
C GLU A 67 5.24 6.13 -3.99
N HIS A 68 6.51 5.99 -4.37
CA HIS A 68 6.90 5.21 -5.55
C HIS A 68 6.48 3.74 -5.44
N MET A 69 6.71 3.10 -4.29
CA MET A 69 6.33 1.71 -4.08
C MET A 69 4.81 1.51 -4.09
N ARG A 70 4.06 2.43 -3.45
CA ARG A 70 2.59 2.44 -3.48
C ARG A 70 2.05 2.63 -4.88
N SER A 71 2.67 3.52 -5.66
CA SER A 71 2.29 3.78 -7.06
C SER A 71 2.51 2.54 -7.94
N ALA A 72 3.65 1.87 -7.80
CA ALA A 72 3.93 0.61 -8.48
C ALA A 72 2.92 -0.49 -8.08
N PHE A 73 2.72 -0.66 -6.76
CA PHE A 73 1.72 -1.59 -6.23
C PHE A 73 0.33 -1.32 -6.77
N LYS A 74 -0.13 -0.06 -6.79
CA LYS A 74 -1.48 0.31 -7.24
C LYS A 74 -1.73 -0.03 -8.70
N ARG A 75 -0.71 0.15 -9.56
CA ARG A 75 -0.79 -0.25 -10.98
C ARG A 75 -0.98 -1.76 -11.09
N GLU A 76 -0.20 -2.52 -10.33
CA GLU A 76 -0.29 -3.98 -10.32
C GLU A 76 -1.64 -4.46 -9.75
N TYR A 77 -2.06 -3.90 -8.62
CA TYR A 77 -3.36 -4.19 -7.99
C TYR A 77 -4.53 -3.92 -8.93
N LYS A 78 -4.48 -2.83 -9.71
CA LYS A 78 -5.49 -2.51 -10.71
C LYS A 78 -5.59 -3.58 -11.80
N LYS A 79 -4.45 -4.04 -12.35
CA LYS A 79 -4.43 -5.13 -13.35
C LYS A 79 -5.04 -6.41 -12.80
N VAL A 80 -4.68 -6.79 -11.57
CA VAL A 80 -5.23 -7.97 -10.89
C VAL A 80 -6.75 -7.84 -10.72
N LYS A 81 -7.24 -6.66 -10.31
CA LYS A 81 -8.68 -6.39 -10.13
C LYS A 81 -9.43 -6.39 -11.46
N GLU A 82 -8.84 -5.83 -12.52
CA GLU A 82 -9.43 -5.79 -13.86
C GLU A 82 -9.55 -7.18 -14.48
N SER A 83 -8.48 -7.98 -14.40
CA SER A 83 -8.50 -9.38 -14.85
C SER A 83 -9.60 -10.20 -14.16
N LYS A 84 -9.80 -10.02 -12.85
CA LYS A 84 -10.92 -10.65 -12.11
C LYS A 84 -12.31 -10.18 -12.55
N ARG A 85 -12.45 -8.92 -12.99
CA ARG A 85 -13.73 -8.31 -13.36
C ARG A 85 -14.18 -8.67 -14.78
N THR A 86 -13.26 -8.85 -15.71
CA THR A 86 -13.60 -9.07 -17.13
C THR A 86 -14.02 -10.50 -17.46
N GLY A 87 -14.17 -11.39 -16.46
CA GLY A 87 -14.58 -12.78 -16.69
C GLY A 87 -13.62 -13.55 -17.59
N ALA A 88 -12.36 -13.11 -17.69
CA ALA A 88 -11.33 -13.87 -18.38
C ALA A 88 -11.17 -15.21 -17.65
N GLY A 89 -11.23 -16.33 -18.38
CA GLY A 89 -11.15 -17.66 -17.81
C GLY A 89 -9.95 -17.80 -16.86
N ALA A 90 -10.05 -18.72 -15.89
CA ALA A 90 -9.14 -18.91 -14.74
C ALA A 90 -7.61 -18.93 -15.02
N ASN A 91 -7.21 -18.92 -16.29
CA ASN A 91 -5.83 -18.94 -16.77
C ASN A 91 -5.22 -17.54 -17.04
N ASP A 92 -5.99 -16.44 -16.97
CA ASP A 92 -5.51 -15.07 -17.30
C ASP A 92 -5.48 -14.12 -16.08
N VAL A 93 -5.39 -14.69 -14.86
CA VAL A 93 -5.22 -13.89 -13.65
C VAL A 93 -3.78 -13.37 -13.60
N HIS A 94 -3.63 -12.05 -13.74
CA HIS A 94 -2.33 -11.40 -13.68
C HIS A 94 -1.63 -11.73 -12.34
N VAL A 95 -0.48 -12.40 -12.41
CA VAL A 95 0.33 -12.69 -11.22
C VAL A 95 1.22 -11.47 -10.96
N PRO A 96 1.08 -10.80 -9.80
CA PRO A 96 1.88 -9.63 -9.50
C PRO A 96 3.36 -10.02 -9.35
N ASN A 97 4.25 -9.32 -10.06
CA ASN A 97 5.70 -9.60 -10.03
C ASN A 97 6.43 -8.88 -8.86
N LEU A 98 5.69 -8.18 -8.02
CA LEU A 98 6.25 -7.45 -6.89
C LEU A 98 6.41 -8.40 -5.70
N TRP A 99 7.66 -8.65 -5.28
CA TRP A 99 7.95 -9.50 -4.12
C TRP A 99 7.28 -9.01 -2.81
N TYR A 100 7.00 -7.70 -2.70
CA TYR A 100 6.31 -7.09 -1.57
C TYR A 100 4.79 -6.95 -1.75
N TYR A 101 4.20 -7.51 -2.83
CA TYR A 101 2.77 -7.37 -3.10
C TYR A 101 1.92 -7.84 -1.92
N ASN A 102 2.26 -9.00 -1.35
CA ASN A 102 1.53 -9.59 -0.23
C ASN A 102 1.60 -8.74 1.06
N LEU A 103 2.66 -7.94 1.24
CA LEU A 103 2.82 -7.08 2.42
C LEU A 103 1.86 -5.88 2.37
N LEU A 104 1.67 -5.29 1.19
CA LEU A 104 0.80 -4.12 1.01
C LEU A 104 -0.67 -4.47 0.74
N LEU A 105 -0.95 -5.68 0.26
CA LEU A 105 -2.29 -6.15 -0.04
C LEU A 105 -3.33 -5.89 1.07
N PRO A 106 -3.11 -6.25 2.36
CA PRO A 106 -4.12 -6.06 3.41
C PRO A 106 -4.48 -4.59 3.64
N ILE A 107 -3.49 -3.68 3.56
CA ILE A 107 -3.68 -2.23 3.74
C ILE A 107 -4.57 -1.66 2.64
N PHE A 108 -4.30 -2.07 1.40
CA PHE A 108 -5.03 -1.58 0.24
C PHE A 108 -6.42 -2.19 0.12
N ASN A 109 -6.60 -3.45 0.54
CA ASN A 109 -7.92 -4.07 0.59
C ASN A 109 -8.85 -3.31 1.55
N LYS A 110 -8.38 -3.02 2.77
CA LYS A 110 -9.12 -2.22 3.75
C LYS A 110 -9.49 -0.82 3.23
N LYS A 111 -8.61 -0.22 2.41
CA LYS A 111 -8.85 1.10 1.78
C LYS A 111 -9.90 1.05 0.66
N ASP A 112 -9.93 -0.05 -0.12
CA ASP A 112 -10.96 -0.30 -1.14
C ASP A 112 -12.33 -0.47 -0.46
N GLU A 113 -12.41 -1.25 0.62
CA GLU A 113 -13.64 -1.46 1.39
C GLU A 113 -14.19 -0.16 1.99
N GLN A 114 -13.33 0.67 2.61
CA GLN A 114 -13.74 1.97 3.14
C GLN A 114 -14.24 2.93 2.05
N SER A 115 -13.75 2.81 0.81
CA SER A 115 -14.20 3.63 -0.32
C SER A 115 -15.54 3.16 -0.90
N ARG A 116 -15.96 1.92 -0.62
CA ARG A 116 -17.20 1.31 -1.14
C ARG A 116 -18.44 1.53 -0.25
N CYS A 117 -18.30 2.22 0.88
CA CYS A 117 -19.44 2.60 1.72
C CYS A 117 -20.19 3.85 1.20
N GLY A 118 -19.86 4.37 0.01
CA GLY A 118 -20.60 5.43 -0.65
C GLY A 118 -21.39 4.87 -1.83
N VAL A 119 -22.72 4.96 -1.72
CA VAL A 119 -23.80 4.75 -2.70
C VAL A 119 -24.10 3.32 -3.16
N ASP A 120 -25.35 2.89 -2.89
CA ASP A 120 -26.27 2.35 -3.89
C ASP A 120 -27.71 2.42 -3.33
N THR A 121 -28.32 3.61 -3.33
CA THR A 121 -29.79 3.71 -3.29
C THR A 121 -30.26 3.69 -4.74
N LEU A 122 -30.48 2.49 -5.26
CA LEU A 122 -31.29 2.28 -6.47
C LEU A 122 -32.73 2.65 -6.12
N SER A 123 -33.13 3.90 -6.35
CA SER A 123 -34.55 4.22 -6.48
C SER A 123 -34.95 3.85 -7.90
N SER A 124 -35.60 2.71 -8.04
CA SER A 124 -36.13 2.19 -9.29
C SER A 124 -37.05 3.19 -9.97
N ASP A 125 -36.83 3.37 -11.27
CA ASP A 125 -37.78 3.95 -12.20
C ASP A 125 -39.12 3.19 -12.12
N GLU A 126 -40.20 3.88 -11.75
CA GLU A 126 -41.55 3.45 -12.09
C GLU A 126 -41.98 4.25 -13.33
N VAL A 127 -41.75 3.66 -14.50
CA VAL A 127 -42.49 3.99 -15.71
C VAL A 127 -43.77 3.17 -15.69
N SER A 128 -44.93 3.82 -15.65
CA SER A 128 -46.12 3.25 -16.26
C SER A 128 -47.13 4.34 -16.64
N THR A 129 -47.18 4.55 -17.96
CA THR A 129 -48.35 4.86 -18.81
C THR A 129 -49.11 6.16 -18.58
#